data_AF-A0AAN4R086-F1
#
_entry.id   AF-A0AAN4R086-F1
#
_cell.length_a   1.000
_cell.length_b   1.000
_cell.length_c   1.000
_cell.angle_alpha   90.00
_cell.angle_beta   90.00
_cell.angle_gamma   90.00
#
_symmetry.space_group_name_H-M   'P 1'
#
loop_
_entity.id
_entity.type
_entity.pdbx_description
1 polymer ?
#
loop_
_entity_poly.entity_id
_entity_poly.type
_entity_poly.pdbx_seq_one_letter_code
_entity_poly.pdbx_strand_id
1 'polypeptide(L)'
;MTDYSQWLESVKMGHGGLIPLLIVFVLAIMGTIALNFMSDRIGDTRFGVSAVLTSTLLLVFIIVGILVKFYLPPKDTPSFAQRTEQAFGVERIVCDYGCPVYGLPEDRTSANWMQDGKLVHGTIIVNGHKVGLAGPDGELLKPVER
;
A
#
# COMPACT_ATOMS: atom_id res chain seq x y z
N MET A 1 11.75 -21.84 -0.11
CA MET A 1 11.06 -20.69 -0.76
C MET A 1 9.74 -20.44 -0.06
N THR A 2 9.30 -19.18 0.00
CA THR A 2 8.11 -18.71 0.72
C THR A 2 7.19 -17.99 -0.25
N ASP A 3 5.87 -18.18 -0.14
CA ASP A 3 4.90 -17.51 -1.00
C ASP A 3 4.59 -16.08 -0.50
N TYR A 4 4.69 -15.10 -1.40
CA TYR A 4 4.45 -13.68 -1.16
C TYR A 4 3.14 -13.20 -1.78
N SER A 5 2.33 -14.09 -2.36
CA SER A 5 1.02 -13.78 -2.96
C SER A 5 0.14 -12.89 -2.07
N GLN A 6 -0.10 -13.31 -0.83
CA GLN A 6 -0.90 -12.56 0.14
C GLN A 6 -0.31 -11.20 0.50
N TRP A 7 1.02 -11.12 0.64
CA TRP A 7 1.69 -9.85 0.92
C TRP A 7 1.58 -8.90 -0.29
N LEU A 8 1.78 -9.41 -1.50
CA LEU A 8 1.61 -8.63 -2.74
C LEU A 8 0.19 -8.13 -2.91
N GLU A 9 -0.82 -8.93 -2.56
CA GLU A 9 -2.21 -8.49 -2.53
C GLU A 9 -2.44 -7.38 -1.51
N SER A 10 -1.87 -7.48 -0.30
CA SER A 10 -1.98 -6.43 0.71
C SER A 10 -1.35 -5.11 0.26
N VAL A 11 -0.20 -5.17 -0.42
CA VAL A 11 0.48 -4.01 -1.00
C VAL A 11 -0.34 -3.38 -2.14
N LYS A 12 -0.95 -4.22 -2.99
CA LYS A 12 -1.83 -3.78 -4.08
C LYS A 12 -3.13 -3.16 -3.56
N MET A 13 -3.75 -3.72 -2.53
CA MET A 13 -4.96 -3.17 -1.93
C MET A 13 -4.73 -1.80 -1.27
N GLY A 14 -3.52 -1.55 -0.75
CA GLY A 14 -3.10 -0.21 -0.33
C GLY A 14 -3.11 0.83 -1.46
N HIS A 15 -2.98 0.40 -2.72
CA HIS A 15 -3.06 1.26 -3.91
C HIS A 15 -4.41 1.18 -4.66
N GLY A 16 -5.34 0.33 -4.23
CA GLY A 16 -6.60 0.02 -4.93
C GLY A 16 -7.77 0.97 -4.66
N GLY A 17 -7.51 2.17 -4.14
CA GLY A 17 -8.53 3.08 -3.59
C GLY A 17 -9.43 3.84 -4.57
N LEU A 18 -9.44 3.52 -5.87
CA LEU A 18 -10.21 4.32 -6.85
C LEU A 18 -11.72 4.03 -6.84
N ILE A 19 -12.12 2.79 -6.57
CA ILE A 19 -13.55 2.39 -6.60
C ILE A 19 -14.36 3.03 -5.46
N PRO A 20 -13.94 2.97 -4.18
CA PRO A 20 -14.68 3.66 -3.11
C PRO A 20 -14.65 5.18 -3.27
N LEU A 21 -13.57 5.73 -3.83
CA LEU A 21 -13.45 7.17 -4.09
C LEU A 21 -14.43 7.63 -5.19
N LEU A 22 -14.60 6.83 -6.26
CA LEU A 22 -15.62 7.05 -7.28
C LEU A 22 -17.04 7.02 -6.68
N ILE A 23 -17.33 6.08 -5.78
CA ILE A 23 -18.65 5.99 -5.13
C ILE A 23 -18.93 7.24 -4.29
N VAL A 24 -17.96 7.68 -3.48
CA VAL A 24 -18.12 8.92 -2.68
C VAL A 24 -18.23 10.15 -3.57
N PHE A 25 -17.46 10.22 -4.65
CA PHE A 25 -17.51 11.32 -5.61
C PHE A 25 -18.88 11.41 -6.32
N VAL A 26 -19.43 10.28 -6.76
CA VAL A 26 -20.78 10.21 -7.36
C VAL A 26 -21.85 10.65 -6.35
N LEU A 27 -21.79 10.18 -5.10
CA LEU A 27 -22.72 10.58 -4.04
C LEU A 27 -22.63 12.08 -3.74
N ALA A 28 -21.42 12.65 -3.74
CA ALA A 28 -21.19 14.08 -3.53
C ALA A 28 -21.80 14.94 -4.65
N ILE A 29 -21.60 14.55 -5.91
CA ILE A 29 -22.19 15.22 -7.07
C ILE A 29 -23.73 15.17 -6.98
N MET A 30 -24.30 14.00 -6.73
CA MET A 30 -25.75 13.83 -6.57
C MET A 30 -26.31 14.70 -5.43
N GLY A 31 -25.59 14.79 -4.31
CA GLY A 31 -25.94 15.68 -3.19
C GLY A 31 -25.94 17.16 -3.57
N THR A 32 -24.91 17.63 -4.27
CA THR A 32 -24.85 19.03 -4.74
C THR A 32 -25.93 19.38 -5.75
N ILE A 33 -26.25 18.47 -6.68
CA ILE A 33 -27.34 18.67 -7.65
C ILE A 33 -28.69 18.76 -6.94
N ALA A 34 -28.96 17.87 -5.98
CA ALA A 34 -30.19 17.90 -5.20
C ALA A 34 -30.33 19.19 -4.36
N LEU A 35 -29.24 19.67 -3.78
CA LEU A 35 -29.21 20.94 -3.03
C LEU A 35 -29.46 22.16 -3.93
N ASN A 36 -28.87 22.21 -5.13
CA ASN A 36 -29.14 23.28 -6.10
C ASN A 36 -30.62 23.30 -6.53
N PHE A 37 -31.21 22.13 -6.81
CA PHE A 37 -32.62 22.02 -7.18
C PHE A 37 -33.56 22.45 -6.05
N MET A 38 -33.17 22.22 -4.79
CA MET A 38 -33.91 22.67 -3.61
C MET A 38 -33.72 24.16 -3.34
N SER A 39 -32.54 24.73 -3.63
CA SER A 39 -32.24 26.16 -3.46
C SER A 39 -33.10 27.04 -4.36
N ASP A 40 -33.42 26.61 -5.58
CA ASP A 40 -34.34 27.33 -6.48
C ASP A 40 -35.77 27.43 -5.92
N ARG A 41 -36.14 26.60 -4.94
CA ARG A 41 -37.46 26.66 -4.27
C ARG A 41 -37.49 27.52 -2.99
N ILE A 42 -36.34 27.91 -2.45
CA ILE A 42 -36.26 28.60 -1.15
C ILE A 42 -35.83 30.05 -1.40
N GLY A 43 -36.80 30.96 -1.36
CA GLY A 43 -36.66 32.38 -1.70
C GLY A 43 -35.79 33.25 -0.78
N ASP A 44 -34.83 32.68 -0.05
CA ASP A 44 -33.90 33.40 0.82
C ASP A 44 -32.44 33.09 0.46
N THR A 45 -31.93 33.87 -0.49
CA THR A 45 -30.64 33.71 -1.17
C THR A 45 -29.42 33.74 -0.24
N ARG A 46 -29.52 34.28 0.97
CA ARG A 46 -28.39 34.33 1.93
C ARG A 46 -28.24 33.05 2.76
N PHE A 47 -29.35 32.42 3.13
CA PHE A 47 -29.32 31.17 3.89
C PHE A 47 -28.97 29.97 3.00
N GLY A 48 -29.47 29.97 1.76
CA GLY A 48 -29.16 28.96 0.74
C GLY A 48 -27.67 28.94 0.38
N VAL A 49 -27.07 30.10 0.10
CA VAL A 49 -25.64 30.20 -0.26
C VAL A 49 -24.74 29.77 0.89
N SER A 50 -25.06 30.16 2.12
CA SER A 50 -24.31 29.71 3.30
C SER A 50 -24.36 28.20 3.46
N ALA A 51 -25.54 27.58 3.33
CA ALA A 51 -25.72 26.14 3.49
C ALA A 51 -24.99 25.34 2.40
N VAL A 52 -24.99 25.84 1.16
CA VAL A 52 -24.25 25.24 0.04
C VAL A 52 -22.74 25.30 0.28
N LEU A 53 -22.22 26.43 0.76
CA LEU A 53 -20.79 26.60 1.06
C LEU A 53 -20.33 25.69 2.19
N THR A 54 -21.06 25.61 3.31
CA THR A 54 -20.69 24.69 4.40
C THR A 54 -20.80 23.24 3.97
N SER A 55 -21.81 22.85 3.20
CA SER A 55 -21.95 21.49 2.68
C SER A 55 -20.79 21.11 1.75
N THR A 56 -20.37 22.03 0.88
CA THR A 56 -19.26 21.83 -0.04
C THR A 56 -17.92 21.72 0.71
N LEU A 57 -17.68 22.58 1.69
CA LEU A 57 -16.49 22.50 2.56
C LEU A 57 -16.42 21.17 3.31
N LEU A 58 -17.54 20.72 3.88
CA LEU A 58 -17.62 19.46 4.63
C LEU A 58 -17.33 18.26 3.71
N LEU A 59 -17.85 18.29 2.47
CA LEU A 59 -17.53 17.30 1.44
C LEU A 59 -16.05 17.30 1.06
N VAL A 60 -15.43 18.47 0.88
CA VAL A 60 -13.98 18.56 0.61
C VAL A 60 -13.17 17.95 1.76
N PHE A 61 -13.51 18.23 3.02
CA PHE A 61 -12.83 17.62 4.16
C PHE A 61 -13.01 16.09 4.22
N ILE A 62 -14.19 15.57 3.91
CA ILE A 62 -14.44 14.13 3.82
C ILE A 62 -13.58 13.50 2.72
N ILE A 63 -13.54 14.12 1.53
CA ILE A 63 -12.73 13.64 0.40
C ILE A 63 -11.24 13.64 0.75
N VAL A 64 -10.75 14.71 1.38
CA VAL A 64 -9.34 14.81 1.83
C VAL A 64 -9.03 13.77 2.90
N GLY A 65 -9.90 13.57 3.90
CA GLY A 65 -9.72 12.56 4.93
C GLY A 65 -9.68 11.13 4.38
N ILE A 66 -10.53 10.86 3.38
CA ILE A 66 -10.54 9.60 2.65
C ILE A 66 -9.26 9.44 1.82
N LEU A 67 -8.87 10.46 1.05
CA LEU A 67 -7.62 10.48 0.27
C LEU A 67 -6.41 10.18 1.15
N VAL A 68 -6.29 10.82 2.33
CA VAL A 68 -5.19 10.58 3.27
C VAL A 68 -5.17 9.12 3.75
N LYS A 69 -6.33 8.51 4.02
CA LYS A 69 -6.42 7.11 4.46
C LYS A 69 -6.03 6.11 3.36
N PHE A 70 -6.24 6.46 2.08
CA PHE A 70 -5.93 5.60 0.93
C PHE A 70 -4.55 5.86 0.32
N TYR A 71 -3.99 7.07 0.41
CA TYR A 71 -2.65 7.38 -0.10
C TYR A 71 -1.54 6.97 0.86
N LEU A 72 -1.84 6.87 2.16
CA LEU A 72 -0.88 6.33 3.11
C LEU A 72 -0.91 4.81 3.02
N PRO A 73 0.22 4.14 2.72
CA PRO A 73 0.27 2.69 2.82
C PRO A 73 -0.21 2.27 4.21
N PRO A 74 -0.88 1.12 4.36
CA PRO A 74 -1.31 0.65 5.66
C PRO A 74 -0.09 0.70 6.58
N LYS A 75 -0.24 1.39 7.72
CA LYS A 75 0.86 1.69 8.66
C LYS A 75 1.63 0.43 9.10
N ASP A 76 1.02 -0.73 8.88
CA ASP A 76 1.47 -2.05 9.32
C ASP A 76 1.85 -3.01 8.16
N THR A 77 1.91 -2.57 6.90
CA THR A 77 2.40 -3.43 5.81
C THR A 77 3.93 -3.43 5.79
N PRO A 78 4.60 -4.55 6.15
CA PRO A 78 6.06 -4.59 6.16
C PRO A 78 6.60 -4.40 4.74
N SER A 79 7.75 -3.72 4.63
CA SER A 79 8.51 -3.65 3.38
C SER A 79 8.95 -5.05 2.94
N PHE A 80 9.36 -5.18 1.67
CA PHE A 80 9.93 -6.42 1.16
C PHE A 80 11.04 -6.96 2.08
N ALA A 81 12.02 -6.10 2.42
CA ALA A 81 13.15 -6.47 3.27
C ALA A 81 12.67 -7.00 4.64
N GLN A 82 11.78 -6.28 5.33
CA GLN A 82 11.24 -6.72 6.62
C GLN A 82 10.46 -8.04 6.51
N ARG A 83 9.67 -8.21 5.45
CA ARG A 83 8.92 -9.45 5.22
C ARG A 83 9.86 -10.63 4.98
N THR A 84 10.94 -10.43 4.25
CA THR A 84 11.96 -11.45 3.95
C THR A 84 12.81 -11.79 5.16
N GLU A 85 13.24 -10.79 5.93
CA GLU A 85 13.90 -10.96 7.23
C GLU A 85 13.07 -11.86 8.16
N GLN A 86 11.77 -11.55 8.30
CA GLN A 86 10.87 -12.34 9.13
C GLN A 86 10.63 -13.77 8.61
N ALA A 87 10.62 -13.96 7.29
CA ALA A 87 10.34 -15.26 6.68
C ALA A 87 11.53 -16.23 6.78
N PHE A 88 12.75 -15.71 6.76
CA PHE A 88 13.98 -16.52 6.75
C PHE A 88 14.80 -16.40 8.05
N GLY A 89 14.37 -15.58 9.01
CA GLY A 89 15.08 -15.41 10.27
C GLY A 89 16.44 -14.72 10.09
N VAL A 90 16.53 -13.83 9.11
CA VAL A 90 17.73 -13.04 8.81
C VAL A 90 17.47 -11.57 9.12
N GLU A 91 18.52 -10.76 9.17
CA GLU A 91 18.42 -9.33 9.49
C GLU A 91 19.14 -8.47 8.45
N ARG A 92 18.71 -7.21 8.32
CA ARG A 92 19.37 -6.17 7.51
C ARG A 92 19.63 -6.61 6.07
N ILE A 93 18.58 -7.08 5.38
CA ILE A 93 18.69 -7.42 3.96
C ILE A 93 18.96 -6.15 3.15
N VAL A 94 20.00 -6.18 2.31
CA VAL A 94 20.37 -5.12 1.38
C VAL A 94 20.66 -5.71 0.01
N CYS A 95 19.94 -5.25 -1.01
CA CYS A 95 20.19 -5.58 -2.41
C CYS A 95 21.24 -4.63 -2.99
N ASP A 96 22.11 -5.10 -3.88
CA ASP A 96 23.23 -4.29 -4.41
C ASP A 96 22.78 -3.01 -5.13
N TYR A 97 21.62 -3.06 -5.80
CA TYR A 97 21.01 -1.91 -6.48
C TYR A 97 19.81 -1.31 -5.73
N GLY A 98 19.67 -1.64 -4.44
CA GLY A 98 18.54 -1.25 -3.61
C GLY A 98 17.33 -2.18 -3.77
N CYS A 99 16.79 -2.67 -2.66
CA CYS A 99 15.61 -3.53 -2.72
C CYS A 99 14.35 -2.69 -2.98
N PRO A 100 13.40 -3.17 -3.80
CA PRO A 100 12.10 -2.52 -3.92
C PRO A 100 11.40 -2.53 -2.56
N VAL A 101 10.86 -1.38 -2.14
CA VAL A 101 10.16 -1.27 -0.85
C VAL A 101 8.86 -2.08 -0.87
N TYR A 102 8.10 -1.94 -1.95
CA TYR A 102 6.77 -2.51 -2.13
C TYR A 102 6.67 -3.24 -3.49
N GLY A 103 7.34 -4.38 -3.58
CA GLY A 103 7.34 -5.24 -4.76
C GLY A 103 8.34 -6.37 -4.60
N LEU A 104 8.38 -7.28 -5.59
CA LEU A 104 9.44 -8.27 -5.68
C LEU A 104 10.60 -7.70 -6.50
N PRO A 105 11.87 -7.97 -6.12
CA PRO A 105 13.01 -7.68 -6.97
C PRO A 105 13.02 -8.62 -8.19
N GLU A 106 13.93 -8.38 -9.12
CA GLU A 106 14.14 -9.29 -10.24
C GLU A 106 14.68 -10.64 -9.75
N ASP A 107 14.42 -11.71 -10.51
CA ASP A 107 15.01 -13.01 -10.19
C ASP A 107 16.54 -12.92 -10.25
N ARG A 108 17.19 -13.64 -9.34
CA ARG A 108 18.64 -13.64 -9.14
C ARG A 108 19.23 -12.29 -8.77
N THR A 109 18.50 -11.48 -8.00
CA THR A 109 19.02 -10.23 -7.45
C THR A 109 20.08 -10.52 -6.39
N SER A 110 21.30 -10.01 -6.58
CA SER A 110 22.37 -10.08 -5.59
C SER A 110 22.01 -9.29 -4.34
N ALA A 111 22.21 -9.91 -3.18
CA ALA A 111 21.87 -9.31 -1.89
C ALA A 111 22.79 -9.79 -0.76
N ASN A 112 22.85 -8.98 0.28
CA ASN A 112 23.58 -9.23 1.51
C ASN A 112 22.60 -9.22 2.67
N TRP A 113 22.82 -10.08 3.67
CA TRP A 113 22.06 -10.07 4.90
C TRP A 113 22.89 -10.55 6.08
N MET A 114 22.43 -10.26 7.28
CA MET A 114 22.99 -10.76 8.52
C MET A 114 22.28 -12.05 8.91
N GLN A 115 23.06 -13.09 9.19
CA GLN A 115 22.59 -14.36 9.72
C GLN A 115 23.48 -14.74 10.90
N ASP A 116 22.89 -14.92 12.09
CA ASP A 116 23.61 -15.24 13.33
C ASP A 116 24.81 -14.30 13.61
N GLY A 117 24.62 -13.01 13.34
CA GLY A 117 25.66 -11.98 13.54
C GLY A 117 26.77 -11.95 12.48
N LYS A 118 26.68 -12.78 11.43
CA LYS A 118 27.62 -12.78 10.30
C LYS A 118 26.98 -12.20 9.05
N LEU A 119 27.75 -11.42 8.30
CA LEU A 119 27.34 -10.96 6.99
C LEU A 119 27.46 -12.12 5.98
N VAL A 120 26.35 -12.43 5.31
CA VAL A 120 26.25 -13.43 4.26
C VAL A 120 25.95 -12.73 2.94
N HIS A 121 26.77 -13.02 1.93
CA HIS A 121 26.51 -12.60 0.56
C HIS A 121 25.78 -13.74 -0.17
N GLY A 122 24.70 -13.43 -0.86
CA GLY A 122 23.91 -14.43 -1.55
C GLY A 122 23.00 -13.82 -2.61
N THR A 123 21.98 -14.57 -3.01
CA THR A 123 21.11 -14.21 -4.12
C THR A 123 19.65 -14.40 -3.74
N ILE A 124 18.82 -13.42 -4.06
CA ILE A 124 17.36 -13.53 -3.95
C ILE A 124 16.85 -14.24 -5.20
N ILE A 125 16.18 -15.36 -5.00
CA ILE A 125 15.55 -16.15 -6.07
C ILE A 125 14.06 -15.87 -6.07
N VAL A 126 13.54 -15.46 -7.23
CA VAL A 126 12.13 -15.12 -7.41
C VAL A 126 11.52 -16.03 -8.48
N ASN A 127 10.53 -16.83 -8.08
CA ASN A 127 9.77 -17.69 -8.99
C ASN A 127 8.28 -17.39 -8.88
N GLY A 128 7.79 -16.53 -9.79
CA GLY A 128 6.43 -16.00 -9.73
C GLY A 128 6.24 -15.17 -8.46
N HIS A 129 5.39 -15.65 -7.54
CA HIS A 129 5.18 -15.01 -6.23
C HIS A 129 6.01 -15.63 -5.11
N LYS A 130 6.87 -16.62 -5.41
CA LYS A 130 7.69 -17.29 -4.40
C LYS A 130 9.07 -16.66 -4.33
N VAL A 131 9.54 -16.41 -3.12
CA VAL A 131 10.85 -15.82 -2.83
C VAL A 131 11.70 -16.83 -2.07
N GLY A 132 12.97 -16.94 -2.43
CA GLY A 132 13.99 -17.70 -1.72
C GLY A 132 15.24 -16.85 -1.50
N LEU A 133 15.98 -17.14 -0.42
CA LEU A 133 17.34 -16.66 -0.25
C LEU A 133 18.27 -17.83 -0.56
N ALA A 134 19.17 -17.67 -1.51
CA ALA A 134 20.22 -18.63 -1.83
C ALA A 134 21.55 -18.13 -1.27
N GLY A 135 22.20 -18.94 -0.43
CA GLY A 135 23.51 -18.63 0.12
C GLY A 135 24.61 -18.55 -0.95
N PRO A 136 25.86 -18.26 -0.56
CA PRO A 136 27.00 -18.20 -1.47
C PRO A 136 27.33 -19.55 -2.13
N ASP A 137 26.90 -20.64 -1.52
CA ASP A 137 26.94 -22.02 -2.04
C ASP A 137 25.82 -22.33 -3.05
N GLY A 138 24.88 -21.40 -3.24
CA GLY A 138 23.68 -21.59 -4.07
C GLY A 138 22.59 -22.42 -3.38
N GLU A 139 22.78 -22.82 -2.13
CA GLU A 139 21.75 -23.54 -1.37
C GLU A 139 20.66 -22.60 -0.88
N LEU A 140 19.41 -23.02 -1.01
CA LEU A 140 18.28 -22.24 -0.55
C LEU A 140 18.14 -22.34 0.97
N LEU A 141 18.10 -21.19 1.63
CA LEU A 141 17.79 -21.09 3.05
C LEU A 141 16.37 -21.62 3.30
N LYS A 142 16.24 -22.38 4.39
CA LYS A 142 14.94 -22.83 4.87
C LYS A 142 14.22 -21.64 5.53
N PRO A 143 12.94 -21.42 5.19
CA PRO A 143 12.15 -20.44 5.92
C PRO A 143 11.96 -20.90 7.37
N VAL A 144 11.78 -19.94 8.27
CA VAL A 144 11.48 -20.22 9.67
C VAL A 144 10.06 -20.80 9.73
N GLU A 145 9.92 -22.01 10.28
CA GLU A 145 8.60 -22.59 10.56
C GLU A 145 7.89 -21.71 11.61
N ARG A 146 6.69 -21.23 11.27
CA ARG A 146 5.79 -20.54 12.20
C ARG A 146 4.51 -21.34 12.36
#